data_AF-A0A1V4RGB7-F1
#
_entry.id   AF-A0A1V4RGB7-F1
#
_cell.length_a   1.000
_cell.length_b   1.000
_cell.length_c   1.000
_cell.angle_alpha   90.00
_cell.angle_beta   90.00
_cell.angle_gamma   90.00
#
_symmetry.space_group_name_H-M   'P 1'
#
loop_
_entity.id
_entity.type
_entity.pdbx_description
1 polymer ?
#
loop_
_entity_poly.entity_id
_entity_poly.type
_entity_poly.pdbx_seq_one_letter_code
_entity_poly.pdbx_strand_id
1 'polypeptide(L)'
;MAGFEIDQGEKIFTDTKRFTLQGSRVKFPAYTRCIITDQRFVYFDYGIMAALYLFMSLVRFLVKGKPVSFPLNEIKLSRGHYARNTRTLSIATEDGREILLDDFDKTLRWFDTVLQRNGLSLLQTGEEEWRVNTR
;
A
#
# COMPACT_ATOMS: atom_id res chain seq x y z
N MET A 1 2.87 -7.96 22.14
CA MET A 1 2.93 -7.26 20.84
C MET A 1 1.67 -7.64 20.10
N ALA A 2 0.73 -6.70 19.95
CA ALA A 2 -0.54 -6.98 19.27
C ALA A 2 -0.26 -7.45 17.84
N GLY A 3 -0.70 -8.66 17.51
CA GLY A 3 -0.67 -9.16 16.14
C GLY A 3 -1.58 -8.28 15.27
N PHE A 4 -1.28 -8.21 13.98
CA PHE A 4 -2.28 -7.73 13.04
C PHE A 4 -3.49 -8.67 13.11
N GLU A 5 -4.63 -8.14 13.53
CA GLU A 5 -5.92 -8.85 13.57
C GLU A 5 -6.88 -8.15 12.61
N ILE A 6 -7.61 -8.97 11.86
CA ILE A 6 -8.71 -8.52 11.01
C ILE A 6 -9.90 -8.30 11.94
N ASP A 7 -10.59 -7.18 11.78
CA ASP A 7 -11.69 -6.81 12.66
C ASP A 7 -12.84 -7.82 12.48
N GLN A 8 -13.63 -8.05 13.54
CA GLN A 8 -14.69 -9.06 13.47
C GLN A 8 -15.73 -8.68 12.40
N GLY A 9 -15.83 -9.49 11.34
CA GLY A 9 -16.72 -9.24 10.20
C GLY A 9 -16.08 -8.47 9.03
N GLU A 10 -14.84 -8.01 9.17
CA GLU A 10 -14.07 -7.41 8.07
C GLU A 10 -13.73 -8.49 7.02
N LYS A 11 -14.04 -8.21 5.76
CA LYS A 11 -13.85 -9.14 4.64
C LYS A 11 -12.58 -8.80 3.89
N ILE A 12 -11.67 -9.76 3.80
CA ILE A 12 -10.47 -9.64 2.96
C ILE A 12 -10.84 -9.78 1.48
N PHE A 13 -10.54 -8.76 0.68
CA PHE A 13 -10.64 -8.82 -0.79
C PHE A 13 -9.37 -9.40 -1.41
N THR A 14 -8.21 -9.06 -0.85
CA THR A 14 -6.93 -9.62 -1.30
C THR A 14 -5.88 -9.59 -0.19
N ASP A 15 -4.97 -10.54 -0.22
CA ASP A 15 -3.77 -10.60 0.60
C ASP A 15 -2.60 -11.03 -0.29
N THR A 16 -1.67 -10.12 -0.52
CA THR A 16 -0.57 -10.33 -1.47
C THR A 16 0.70 -9.65 -1.00
N LYS A 17 1.79 -9.85 -1.74
CA LYS A 17 3.03 -9.13 -1.50
C LYS A 17 3.38 -8.25 -2.70
N ARG A 18 3.82 -7.01 -2.44
CA ARG A 18 4.22 -6.04 -3.47
C ARG A 18 5.54 -5.36 -3.12
N PHE A 19 6.24 -4.91 -4.16
CA PHE A 19 7.41 -4.05 -4.00
C PHE A 19 6.98 -2.62 -3.68
N THR A 20 7.69 -2.02 -2.74
CA THR A 20 7.36 -0.71 -2.16
C THR A 20 8.62 0.06 -1.84
N LEU A 21 8.56 1.38 -1.87
CA LEU A 21 9.62 2.26 -1.39
C LEU A 21 9.27 2.69 0.05
N GLN A 22 10.01 2.18 1.03
CA GLN A 22 9.73 2.37 2.45
C GLN A 22 10.93 2.96 3.20
N GLY A 23 10.66 3.59 4.34
CA GLY A 23 11.67 4.31 5.13
C GLY A 23 11.21 5.72 5.43
N SER A 24 11.99 6.43 6.25
CA SER A 24 11.68 7.80 6.63
C SER A 24 12.11 8.78 5.53
N ARG A 25 13.21 9.51 5.74
CA ARG A 25 13.74 10.52 4.81
C ARG A 25 14.31 9.90 3.53
N VAL A 26 14.86 8.70 3.63
CA VAL A 26 15.37 7.93 2.49
C VAL A 26 14.52 6.68 2.37
N LYS A 27 13.95 6.47 1.18
CA LYS A 27 13.15 5.29 0.86
C LYS A 27 14.04 4.21 0.24
N PHE A 28 13.86 2.98 0.72
CA PHE A 28 14.53 1.76 0.29
C PHE A 28 13.49 0.79 -0.29
N PRO A 29 13.83 0.05 -1.36
CA PRO A 29 12.91 -0.92 -1.92
C PRO A 29 12.77 -2.12 -0.99
N ALA A 30 11.53 -2.45 -0.64
CA ALA A 30 11.19 -3.59 0.20
C ALA A 30 9.96 -4.33 -0.34
N TYR A 31 9.94 -5.64 -0.13
CA TYR A 31 8.80 -6.49 -0.49
C TYR A 31 7.90 -6.66 0.74
N THR A 32 6.74 -6.03 0.72
CA THR A 32 5.80 -6.01 1.86
C THR A 32 4.53 -6.76 1.55
N ARG A 33 3.89 -7.30 2.59
CA ARG A 33 2.50 -7.74 2.53
C ARG A 33 1.58 -6.51 2.40
N CYS A 34 0.58 -6.63 1.54
CA CYS A 34 -0.46 -5.66 1.28
C CYS A 34 -1.80 -6.40 1.30
N ILE A 35 -2.76 -5.85 2.04
CA ILE A 35 -4.09 -6.41 2.22
C ILE A 35 -5.08 -5.33 1.84
N ILE A 36 -6.09 -5.68 1.04
CA ILE A 36 -7.26 -4.83 0.80
C ILE A 36 -8.44 -5.55 1.43
N THR A 37 -9.19 -4.86 2.28
CA THR A 37 -10.43 -5.34 2.86
C THR A 37 -11.60 -4.48 2.38
N ASP A 38 -12.81 -4.78 2.85
CA ASP A 38 -13.98 -3.93 2.65
C ASP A 38 -13.92 -2.59 3.39
N GLN A 39 -12.98 -2.43 4.33
CA GLN A 39 -12.89 -1.23 5.18
C GLN A 39 -11.58 -0.46 4.99
N ARG A 40 -10.47 -1.15 4.73
CA ARG A 40 -9.14 -0.54 4.74
C ARG A 40 -8.16 -1.20 3.77
N PHE A 41 -7.18 -0.42 3.37
CA PHE A 41 -5.92 -0.91 2.85
C PHE A 41 -4.91 -1.04 3.98
N VAL A 42 -4.27 -2.19 4.11
CA VAL A 42 -3.24 -2.43 5.11
C VAL A 42 -1.94 -2.80 4.42
N TYR A 43 -0.84 -2.17 4.83
CA TYR A 43 0.51 -2.59 4.43
C TYR A 43 1.40 -2.76 5.66
N PHE A 44 2.50 -3.50 5.52
CA PHE A 44 3.43 -3.76 6.61
C PHE A 44 4.68 -2.91 6.45
N ASP A 45 4.77 -1.81 7.22
CA ASP A 45 5.90 -0.89 7.18
C ASP A 45 7.10 -1.44 7.94
N TYR A 46 8.22 -1.64 7.25
CA TYR A 46 9.49 -2.04 7.85
C TYR A 46 10.27 -0.84 8.40
N GLY A 47 9.90 0.39 8.07
CA GLY A 47 10.57 1.61 8.52
C GLY A 47 12.07 1.57 8.20
N ILE A 48 12.91 1.83 9.21
CA ILE A 48 14.38 1.80 9.04
C ILE A 48 14.91 0.39 8.69
N MET A 49 14.17 -0.67 9.04
CA MET A 49 14.55 -2.05 8.73
C MET A 49 14.40 -2.37 7.23
N ALA A 50 13.72 -1.52 6.45
CA ALA A 50 13.71 -1.62 4.99
C ALA A 50 15.13 -1.54 4.40
N ALA A 51 16.04 -0.79 5.03
CA ALA A 51 17.45 -0.77 4.64
C ALA A 51 18.10 -2.15 4.86
N LEU A 52 17.86 -2.78 6.01
CA LEU A 52 18.40 -4.11 6.30
C LEU A 52 17.81 -5.19 5.37
N TYR A 53 16.56 -5.04 4.96
CA TYR A 53 15.88 -5.92 3.99
C TYR A 53 16.63 -5.99 2.65
N LEU A 54 17.25 -4.87 2.23
CA LEU A 54 18.04 -4.78 1.01
C LEU A 54 19.36 -5.55 1.12
N PHE A 55 20.07 -5.37 2.23
CA PHE A 55 21.45 -5.84 2.39
C PHE A 55 21.59 -7.24 2.99
N MET A 56 20.56 -7.77 3.67
CA MET A 56 20.66 -9.06 4.36
C MET A 56 19.47 -9.97 4.05
N SER A 57 19.65 -10.87 3.09
CA SER A 57 18.64 -11.85 2.65
C SER A 57 18.14 -12.76 3.78
N LEU A 58 19.01 -13.16 4.71
CA LEU A 58 18.69 -13.99 5.87
C LEU A 58 17.81 -13.28 6.92
N VAL A 59 17.94 -11.95 7.02
CA VAL A 59 17.22 -11.15 8.04
C VAL A 59 15.78 -10.86 7.61
N ARG A 60 15.42 -11.16 6.34
CA ARG A 60 14.05 -11.03 5.81
C ARG A 60 13.01 -11.83 6.59
N PHE A 61 13.40 -12.93 7.23
CA PHE A 61 12.49 -13.75 8.05
C PHE A 61 12.30 -13.19 9.47
N LEU A 62 13.22 -12.35 9.94
CA LEU A 62 13.22 -11.78 11.29
C LEU A 62 12.57 -10.40 11.34
N VAL A 63 12.62 -9.65 10.23
CA VAL A 63 12.02 -8.32 10.13
C VAL A 63 10.52 -8.46 9.88
N LYS A 64 9.73 -8.18 10.92
CA LYS A 64 8.28 -8.06 10.82
C LYS A 64 7.92 -6.58 10.70
N GLY A 65 7.26 -6.21 9.60
CA GLY A 65 6.75 -4.86 9.42
C GLY A 65 5.62 -4.56 10.41
N LYS A 66 5.44 -3.29 10.76
CA LYS A 66 4.30 -2.83 11.54
C LYS A 66 3.11 -2.66 10.60
N PRO A 67 1.93 -3.21 10.93
CA PRO A 67 0.74 -2.98 10.12
C PRO A 67 0.39 -1.49 10.17
N VAL A 68 0.20 -0.89 9.00
CA VAL A 68 -0.28 0.47 8.81
C VAL A 68 -1.56 0.39 7.99
N SER A 69 -2.62 0.97 8.54
CA SER A 69 -3.98 0.87 7.99
C SER A 69 -4.44 2.23 7.47
N PHE A 70 -4.97 2.24 6.25
CA PHE A 70 -5.58 3.37 5.58
C PHE A 70 -7.05 3.05 5.32
N PRO A 71 -8.01 3.80 5.89
CA PRO A 71 -9.43 3.63 5.60
C PRO A 71 -9.70 3.77 4.10
N LEU A 72 -10.45 2.86 3.49
CA LEU A 72 -10.64 2.86 2.02
C LEU A 72 -11.24 4.18 1.53
N ASN A 73 -12.20 4.74 2.27
CA ASN A 73 -12.88 5.99 1.95
C ASN A 73 -11.95 7.23 2.00
N GLU A 74 -10.81 7.14 2.67
CA GLU A 74 -9.81 8.22 2.76
C GLU A 74 -8.68 8.05 1.73
N ILE A 75 -8.65 6.95 0.96
CA ILE A 75 -7.57 6.68 0.03
C ILE A 75 -7.70 7.52 -1.24
N LYS A 76 -6.62 8.24 -1.49
CA LYS A 76 -6.28 8.87 -2.76
C LYS A 76 -5.15 8.08 -3.42
N LEU A 77 -5.38 7.66 -4.66
CA LEU A 77 -4.38 7.02 -5.51
C LEU A 77 -3.87 8.05 -6.52
N SER A 78 -2.57 8.12 -6.72
CA SER A 78 -2.00 8.99 -7.75
C SER A 78 -0.63 8.54 -8.24
N ARG A 79 -0.12 9.19 -9.27
CA ARG A 79 1.27 9.03 -9.71
C ARG A 79 2.24 9.45 -8.60
N GLY A 80 2.95 8.48 -8.05
CA GLY A 80 3.96 8.71 -7.03
C GLY A 80 5.23 9.28 -7.62
N HIS A 81 5.79 10.29 -6.94
CA HIS A 81 7.02 10.96 -7.33
C HIS A 81 8.05 10.83 -6.21
N TYR A 82 9.09 10.02 -6.44
CA TYR A 82 10.22 9.91 -5.52
C TYR A 82 11.54 10.14 -6.24
N ALA A 83 12.22 11.22 -5.89
CA ALA A 83 13.39 11.73 -6.61
C ALA A 83 13.11 11.90 -8.11
N ARG A 84 13.67 11.03 -8.97
CA ARG A 84 13.41 10.99 -10.42
C ARG A 84 12.54 9.82 -10.86
N ASN A 85 12.06 9.01 -9.91
CA ASN A 85 11.23 7.86 -10.18
C ASN A 85 9.74 8.26 -10.21
N THR A 86 9.11 8.13 -11.37
CA THR A 86 7.67 8.32 -11.60
C THR A 86 6.93 7.01 -11.84
N ARG A 87 7.60 5.87 -11.65
CA ARG A 87 7.03 4.54 -11.90
C ARG A 87 6.27 3.99 -10.70
N THR A 88 6.04 4.78 -9.65
CA THR A 88 5.37 4.33 -8.43
C THR A 88 3.91 4.77 -8.39
N LEU A 89 3.05 3.94 -7.80
CA LEU A 89 1.72 4.34 -7.36
C LEU A 89 1.81 4.91 -5.94
N SER A 90 1.38 6.14 -5.76
CA SER A 90 1.13 6.73 -4.45
C SER A 90 -0.23 6.29 -3.95
N ILE A 91 -0.28 5.82 -2.70
CA ILE A 91 -1.50 5.63 -1.94
C ILE A 91 -1.39 6.55 -0.73
N ALA A 92 -2.17 7.62 -0.73
CA ALA A 92 -2.14 8.64 0.29
C ALA A 92 -3.49 8.76 1.01
N THR A 93 -3.46 9.12 2.28
CA THR A 93 -4.64 9.46 3.08
C THR A 93 -4.71 10.97 3.30
N GLU A 94 -5.90 11.48 3.66
CA GLU A 94 -6.12 12.92 3.88
C GLU A 94 -5.27 13.50 5.02
N ASP A 95 -4.87 12.66 5.98
CA ASP A 95 -3.95 13.01 7.07
C ASP A 95 -2.47 13.14 6.64
N GLY A 96 -2.17 12.99 5.36
CA GLY A 96 -0.83 13.17 4.79
C GLY A 96 0.09 11.96 4.89
N ARG A 97 -0.38 10.80 5.36
CA ARG A 97 0.39 9.54 5.24
C ARG A 97 0.39 9.08 3.79
N GLU A 98 1.55 8.60 3.33
CA GLU A 98 1.75 8.14 1.95
C GLU A 98 2.58 6.86 1.93
N ILE A 99 2.20 5.94 1.04
CA ILE A 99 3.05 4.83 0.61
C ILE A 99 3.24 4.86 -0.91
N LEU A 100 4.43 4.46 -1.33
CA LEU A 100 4.78 4.31 -2.74
C LEU A 100 4.93 2.82 -3.06
N LEU A 101 4.02 2.29 -3.87
CA LEU A 101 4.11 0.95 -4.45
C LEU A 101 4.81 1.03 -5.80
N ASP A 102 5.65 0.06 -6.14
CA ASP A 102 6.34 0.04 -7.43
C ASP A 102 5.39 -0.37 -8.58
N ASP A 103 5.79 -0.05 -9.81
CA ASP A 103 5.07 -0.36 -11.06
C ASP A 103 3.64 0.21 -11.09
N PHE A 104 3.54 1.51 -11.37
CA PHE A 104 2.30 2.29 -11.34
C PHE A 104 1.16 1.60 -12.10
N ASP A 105 1.34 1.29 -13.39
CA ASP A 105 0.25 0.79 -14.23
C ASP A 105 -0.25 -0.58 -13.75
N LYS A 106 0.69 -1.45 -13.38
CA LYS A 106 0.37 -2.79 -12.87
C LYS A 106 -0.29 -2.73 -11.50
N THR A 107 0.14 -1.81 -10.65
CA THR A 107 -0.37 -1.70 -9.29
C THR A 107 -1.71 -0.97 -9.25
N LEU A 108 -1.91 0.08 -10.03
CA LEU A 108 -3.22 0.71 -10.20
C LEU A 108 -4.24 -0.28 -10.74
N ARG A 109 -3.90 -1.01 -11.82
CA ARG A 109 -4.78 -2.02 -12.42
C ARG A 109 -5.12 -3.13 -11.43
N TRP A 110 -4.15 -3.59 -10.64
CA TRP A 110 -4.42 -4.57 -9.59
C TRP A 110 -5.40 -4.03 -8.55
N PHE A 111 -5.17 -2.81 -8.06
CA PHE A 111 -6.02 -2.20 -7.04
C PHE A 111 -7.45 -2.06 -7.55
N ASP A 112 -7.61 -1.50 -8.76
CA ASP A 112 -8.90 -1.37 -9.44
C ASP A 112 -9.60 -2.72 -9.64
N THR A 113 -8.88 -3.73 -10.15
CA THR A 113 -9.43 -5.08 -10.35
C THR A 113 -9.93 -5.70 -9.04
N VAL A 114 -9.20 -5.52 -7.95
CA VAL A 114 -9.61 -6.04 -6.63
C VAL A 114 -10.87 -5.33 -6.15
N LEU A 115 -10.95 -4.01 -6.28
CA LEU A 115 -12.13 -3.24 -5.90
C LEU A 115 -13.37 -3.62 -6.73
N GLN A 116 -13.23 -3.64 -8.06
CA GLN A 116 -14.34 -3.94 -8.98
C GLN A 116 -14.93 -5.34 -8.74
N ARG A 117 -14.08 -6.35 -8.49
CA ARG A 117 -14.54 -7.71 -8.17
C ARG A 117 -15.36 -7.79 -6.88
N ASN A 118 -15.26 -6.78 -6.02
CA ASN A 118 -15.96 -6.71 -4.74
C ASN A 118 -17.01 -5.60 -4.71
N GLY A 119 -17.43 -5.07 -5.87
CA GLY A 119 -18.51 -4.08 -5.98
C GLY A 119 -18.10 -2.65 -5.66
N LEU A 120 -16.80 -2.39 -5.46
CA LEU A 120 -16.25 -1.05 -5.28
C LEU A 120 -15.65 -0.52 -6.59
N SER A 121 -15.35 0.77 -6.66
CA SER A 121 -14.75 1.37 -7.87
C SER A 121 -13.74 2.44 -7.53
N LEU A 122 -12.83 2.72 -8.47
CA LEU A 122 -12.02 3.93 -8.46
C LEU A 122 -12.71 5.02 -9.27
N LEU A 123 -12.90 6.18 -8.66
CA LEU A 123 -13.39 7.38 -9.33
C LEU A 123 -12.19 8.24 -9.71
N GLN A 124 -12.00 8.51 -11.00
CA GLN A 124 -10.96 9.42 -11.46
C GLN A 124 -11.34 10.86 -11.10
N THR A 125 -10.48 11.54 -10.33
CA THR A 125 -10.66 12.92 -9.86
C THR A 125 -9.69 13.91 -10.49
N GLY A 126 -8.70 13.42 -11.25
CA GLY A 126 -7.72 14.22 -11.98
C GLY A 126 -7.04 13.41 -13.10
N GLU A 127 -6.02 13.97 -13.74
CA GLU A 127 -5.34 13.33 -14.87
C GLU A 127 -4.75 11.96 -14.49
N GLU A 128 -4.01 11.92 -13.38
CA GLU A 128 -3.45 10.68 -12.80
C GLU A 128 -3.81 10.57 -11.32
N GLU A 129 -5.08 10.82 -11.01
CA GLU A 129 -5.59 10.85 -9.66
C GLU A 129 -6.95 10.14 -9.54
N TRP A 130 -7.09 9.27 -8.54
CA TRP A 130 -8.30 8.51 -8.26
C TRP A 130 -8.61 8.51 -6.77
N ARG A 131 -9.90 8.42 -6.44
CA ARG A 131 -10.39 8.13 -5.08
C ARG A 131 -11.18 6.83 -5.06
N VAL A 132 -11.14 6.12 -3.94
CA VAL A 132 -12.00 4.93 -3.77
C VAL A 132 -13.44 5.40 -3.57
N ASN A 133 -14.35 4.82 -4.34
CA ASN A 133 -15.77 5.09 -4.26
C ASN A 133 -16.47 3.90 -3.58
N THR A 134 -16.84 4.07 -2.32
CA THR A 134 -17.43 3.05 -1.44
C THR A 134 -18.97 3.09 -1.40
N ARG A 135 -19.61 3.53 -2.50
CA ARG A 135 -21.08 3.71 -2.63
C ARG A 135 -21.91 2.59 -2.00
#